data_AF-A0A9D6WT83-F1
#
_entry.id   AF-A0A9D6WT83-F1
#
_cell.length_a   1.000
_cell.length_b   1.000
_cell.length_c   1.000
_cell.angle_alpha   90.00
_cell.angle_beta   90.00
_cell.angle_gamma   90.00
#
_symmetry.space_group_name_H-M   'P 1'
#
loop_
_entity.id
_entity.type
_entity.pdbx_description
1 polymer ?
#
loop_
_entity_poly.entity_id
_entity_poly.type
_entity_poly.pdbx_seq_one_letter_code
_entity_poly.pdbx_strand_id
1 'polypeptide(L)'
;MQSKLDAAIESLTAQFAARFRETLRPIRMVGKEAEFPVVTRDGRAADVAALLRALCDEHGFVPHYDDPETHQVLIAAERAGMYVAIEVGRGTVEITTRPADDLIELQKKFNDTLALVTRVAASRQMFLLGFGIQPRTPATRALMTPRAHYHALYNAIGAPIG
;
A
#
# COMPACT_ATOMS: atom_id res chain seq x y z
N MET A 1 -8.12 -5.86 38.26
CA MET A 1 -7.42 -5.27 37.10
C MET A 1 -6.66 -6.35 36.32
N GLN A 2 -5.88 -7.20 37.01
CA GLN A 2 -5.22 -8.39 36.44
C GLN A 2 -6.16 -9.27 35.58
N SER A 3 -7.34 -9.65 36.11
CA SER A 3 -8.27 -10.54 35.39
C SER A 3 -8.85 -9.98 34.09
N LYS A 4 -8.94 -8.66 33.93
CA LYS A 4 -9.41 -8.03 32.68
C LYS A 4 -8.30 -8.00 31.62
N LEU A 5 -7.05 -7.81 32.05
CA LEU A 5 -5.89 -7.88 31.16
C LEU A 5 -5.69 -9.32 30.67
N ASP A 6 -5.77 -10.30 31.57
CA ASP A 6 -5.62 -11.72 31.25
C ASP A 6 -6.69 -12.17 30.24
N ALA A 7 -7.96 -11.77 30.45
CA ALA A 7 -9.05 -12.05 29.51
C ALA A 7 -8.86 -11.38 28.14
N ALA A 8 -8.29 -10.16 28.11
CA ALA A 8 -8.00 -9.47 26.85
C ALA A 8 -6.87 -10.16 26.08
N ILE A 9 -5.81 -10.60 26.78
CA ILE A 9 -4.71 -11.38 26.21
C ILE A 9 -5.26 -12.68 25.63
N GLU A 10 -6.06 -13.43 26.40
CA GLU A 10 -6.64 -14.69 25.94
C GLU A 10 -7.52 -14.51 24.69
N SER A 11 -8.35 -13.47 24.67
CA SER A 11 -9.18 -13.13 23.52
C SER A 11 -8.33 -12.80 22.28
N LEU A 12 -7.28 -11.98 22.42
CA LEU A 12 -6.37 -11.67 21.32
C LEU A 12 -5.61 -12.91 20.83
N THR A 13 -5.15 -13.75 21.75
CA THR A 13 -4.48 -15.02 21.43
C THR A 13 -5.41 -15.94 20.67
N ALA A 14 -6.66 -16.11 21.10
CA ALA A 14 -7.64 -16.94 20.42
C ALA A 14 -7.95 -16.40 19.00
N GLN A 15 -8.11 -15.08 18.86
CA GLN A 15 -8.35 -14.45 17.56
C GLN A 15 -7.16 -14.63 16.60
N PHE A 16 -5.94 -14.50 17.10
CA PHE A 16 -4.73 -14.73 16.32
C PHE A 16 -4.60 -16.20 15.93
N ALA A 17 -4.75 -17.12 16.89
CA ALA A 17 -4.67 -18.57 16.68
C ALA A 17 -5.72 -19.05 15.67
N ALA A 18 -6.93 -18.49 15.69
CA ALA A 18 -8.00 -18.82 14.73
C ALA A 18 -7.69 -18.46 13.27
N ARG A 19 -6.65 -17.65 13.00
CA ARG A 19 -6.19 -17.36 11.63
C ARG A 19 -5.29 -18.46 11.07
N PHE A 20 -4.78 -19.35 11.93
CA PHE A 20 -4.02 -20.51 11.51
C PHE A 20 -4.99 -21.66 11.22
N ARG A 21 -4.84 -22.27 10.04
CA ARG A 21 -5.67 -23.41 9.66
C ARG A 21 -5.26 -24.63 10.47
N GLU A 22 -6.23 -25.32 11.05
CA GLU A 22 -6.02 -26.60 11.76
C GLU A 22 -5.50 -27.70 10.82
N THR A 23 -5.87 -27.65 9.54
CA THR A 23 -5.38 -28.56 8.50
C THR A 23 -4.77 -27.77 7.36
N LEU A 24 -3.51 -28.11 7.01
CA LEU A 24 -2.84 -27.52 5.86
C LEU A 24 -3.49 -28.05 4.57
N ARG A 25 -3.78 -27.14 3.62
CA ARG A 25 -3.99 -27.56 2.23
C ARG A 25 -2.69 -28.17 1.70
N PRO A 26 -2.73 -29.01 0.65
CA PRO A 26 -1.52 -29.56 0.05
C PRO A 26 -0.50 -28.49 -0.37
N ILE A 27 -0.99 -27.30 -0.79
CA ILE A 27 -0.17 -26.15 -1.20
C ILE A 27 -0.65 -24.89 -0.45
N ARG A 28 0.30 -24.10 0.07
CA ARG A 28 0.03 -22.78 0.66
C ARG A 28 -0.15 -21.76 -0.45
N MET A 29 -1.06 -20.81 -0.27
CA MET A 29 -1.20 -19.69 -1.20
C MET A 29 -0.06 -18.70 -1.04
N VAL A 30 0.26 -17.97 -2.10
CA VAL A 30 1.31 -16.96 -2.15
C VAL A 30 0.72 -15.60 -2.48
N GLY A 31 1.04 -14.58 -1.68
CA GLY A 31 0.72 -13.19 -1.96
C GLY A 31 1.96 -12.43 -2.44
N LYS A 32 1.74 -11.29 -3.09
CA LYS A 32 2.81 -10.37 -3.47
C LYS A 32 2.37 -8.93 -3.27
N GLU A 33 3.27 -8.20 -2.63
CA GLU A 33 3.24 -6.76 -2.42
C GLU A 33 4.55 -6.21 -3.00
N ALA A 34 4.50 -5.04 -3.63
CA ALA A 34 5.68 -4.38 -4.15
C ALA A 34 5.48 -2.87 -4.15
N GLU A 35 6.51 -2.16 -3.71
CA GLU A 35 6.51 -0.70 -3.64
C GLU A 35 7.39 -0.11 -4.75
N PHE A 36 6.92 1.00 -5.31
CA PHE A 36 7.63 1.72 -6.36
C PHE A 36 7.64 3.23 -6.07
N PRO A 37 8.81 3.89 -6.09
CA PRO A 37 8.85 5.33 -6.23
C PRO A 37 8.15 5.76 -7.53
N VAL A 38 7.21 6.68 -7.42
CA VAL A 38 6.55 7.32 -8.56
C VAL A 38 7.20 8.68 -8.79
N VAL A 39 7.63 8.93 -10.02
CA VAL A 39 8.39 10.13 -10.38
C VAL A 39 7.79 10.85 -11.57
N THR A 40 8.03 12.15 -11.65
CA THR A 40 7.80 12.92 -12.88
C THR A 40 8.95 12.70 -13.87
N ARG A 41 8.85 13.28 -15.07
CA ARG A 41 9.89 13.18 -16.12
C ARG A 41 11.28 13.64 -15.68
N ASP A 42 11.38 14.54 -14.72
CA ASP A 42 12.67 15.00 -14.18
C ASP A 42 13.22 14.09 -13.05
N GLY A 43 12.52 13.02 -12.70
CA GLY A 43 12.91 12.09 -11.65
C GLY A 43 12.55 12.53 -10.23
N ARG A 44 11.91 13.70 -10.02
CA ARG A 44 11.38 14.08 -8.71
C ARG A 44 10.13 13.29 -8.37
N ALA A 45 9.89 13.08 -7.08
CA ALA A 45 8.69 12.41 -6.56
C ALA A 45 7.41 13.06 -7.12
N ALA A 46 6.52 12.23 -7.66
CA ALA A 46 5.17 12.60 -8.05
C ALA A 46 4.19 12.41 -6.87
N ASP A 47 2.95 12.87 -7.04
CA ASP A 47 1.89 12.69 -6.04
C ASP A 47 1.03 11.46 -6.35
N VAL A 48 1.22 10.39 -5.59
CA VAL A 48 0.49 9.12 -5.76
C VAL A 48 -1.01 9.30 -5.54
N ALA A 49 -1.45 10.25 -4.73
CA ALA A 49 -2.88 10.54 -4.57
C ALA A 49 -3.56 10.92 -5.90
N ALA A 50 -2.83 11.57 -6.83
CA ALA A 50 -3.35 11.88 -8.16
C ALA A 50 -3.45 10.63 -9.06
N LEU A 51 -2.52 9.68 -8.91
CA LEU A 51 -2.60 8.36 -9.55
C LEU A 51 -3.76 7.52 -9.00
N LEU A 52 -4.03 7.57 -7.70
CA LEU A 52 -5.17 6.86 -7.11
C LEU A 52 -6.50 7.43 -7.61
N ARG A 53 -6.66 8.76 -7.63
CA ARG A 53 -7.84 9.43 -8.20
C ARG A 53 -8.10 8.99 -9.65
N ALA A 54 -7.04 8.93 -10.45
CA ALA A 54 -7.11 8.43 -11.83
C ALA A 54 -7.71 7.03 -11.95
N LEU A 55 -7.25 6.10 -11.12
CA LEU A 55 -7.70 4.73 -11.13
C LEU A 55 -9.20 4.65 -10.78
N CYS A 56 -9.65 5.48 -9.84
CA CYS A 56 -11.06 5.57 -9.47
C CYS A 56 -11.89 6.15 -10.62
N ASP A 57 -11.51 7.34 -11.11
CA ASP A 57 -12.30 8.14 -12.06
C ASP A 57 -12.38 7.49 -13.45
N GLU A 58 -11.29 6.86 -13.92
CA GLU A 58 -11.17 6.39 -15.31
C GLU A 58 -11.26 4.86 -15.44
N HIS A 59 -11.02 4.12 -14.36
CA HIS A 59 -10.86 2.66 -14.41
C HIS A 59 -11.75 1.90 -13.43
N GLY A 60 -12.66 2.59 -12.73
CA GLY A 60 -13.68 1.98 -11.88
C GLY A 60 -13.10 1.31 -10.64
N PHE A 61 -12.00 1.84 -10.11
CA PHE A 61 -11.52 1.44 -8.79
C PHE A 61 -12.39 2.07 -7.70
N VAL A 62 -12.60 1.31 -6.62
CA VAL A 62 -13.28 1.78 -5.42
C VAL A 62 -12.25 2.51 -4.54
N PRO A 63 -12.50 3.77 -4.14
CA PRO A 63 -11.57 4.50 -3.29
C PRO A 63 -11.62 4.02 -1.84
N HIS A 64 -10.47 4.06 -1.18
CA HIS A 64 -10.31 3.84 0.26
C HIS A 64 -9.68 5.09 0.89
N TYR A 65 -10.35 5.63 1.91
CA TYR A 65 -9.91 6.83 2.62
C TYR A 65 -9.34 6.44 4.00
N ASP A 66 -8.38 7.23 4.50
CA ASP A 66 -7.80 7.02 5.84
C ASP A 66 -8.88 7.08 6.93
N ASP A 67 -9.83 7.99 6.75
CA ASP A 67 -11.04 8.13 7.53
C ASP A 67 -12.26 7.94 6.59
N PRO A 68 -13.01 6.83 6.74
CA PRO A 68 -14.21 6.54 5.96
C PRO A 68 -15.38 7.51 6.18
N GLU A 69 -15.38 8.34 7.23
CA GLU A 69 -16.44 9.32 7.47
C GLU A 69 -16.11 10.67 6.83
N THR A 70 -14.87 11.12 6.99
CA THR A 70 -14.46 12.46 6.53
C THR A 70 -13.93 12.49 5.10
N HIS A 71 -13.51 11.33 4.56
CA HIS A 71 -12.98 11.18 3.19
C HIS A 71 -11.85 12.18 2.82
N GLN A 72 -11.08 12.63 3.81
CA GLN A 72 -10.08 13.69 3.59
C GLN A 72 -8.86 13.23 2.79
N VAL A 73 -8.42 11.99 3.02
CA VAL A 73 -7.17 11.48 2.45
C VAL A 73 -7.45 10.16 1.74
N LEU A 74 -7.38 10.17 0.41
CA LEU A 74 -7.43 8.95 -0.41
C LEU A 74 -6.11 8.19 -0.23
N ILE A 75 -6.17 7.00 0.37
CA ILE A 75 -4.99 6.19 0.70
C ILE A 75 -4.84 4.95 -0.17
N ALA A 76 -5.93 4.45 -0.76
CA ALA A 76 -5.85 3.32 -1.67
C ALA A 76 -7.03 3.30 -2.65
N ALA A 77 -6.91 2.43 -3.65
CA ALA A 77 -7.93 2.14 -4.63
C ALA A 77 -7.93 0.63 -4.89
N GLU A 78 -9.11 -0.01 -4.89
CA GLU A 78 -9.26 -1.44 -5.16
C GLU A 78 -10.14 -1.71 -6.39
N ARG A 79 -9.74 -2.66 -7.24
CA ARG A 79 -10.61 -3.24 -8.26
C ARG A 79 -10.26 -4.70 -8.52
N ALA A 80 -11.24 -5.59 -8.44
CA ALA A 80 -11.10 -7.00 -8.85
C ALA A 80 -9.86 -7.70 -8.26
N GLY A 81 -9.52 -7.40 -7.00
CA GLY A 81 -8.35 -7.96 -6.31
C GLY A 81 -7.00 -7.32 -6.66
N MET A 82 -7.01 -6.23 -7.43
CA MET A 82 -5.91 -5.27 -7.56
C MET A 82 -6.07 -4.23 -6.46
N TYR A 83 -5.07 -4.11 -5.58
CA TYR A 83 -5.04 -3.10 -4.53
C TYR A 83 -3.83 -2.21 -4.76
N VAL A 84 -4.07 -0.89 -4.83
CA VAL A 84 -3.04 0.11 -5.08
C VAL A 84 -3.12 1.15 -3.98
N ALA A 85 -2.04 1.35 -3.24
CA ALA A 85 -2.03 2.21 -2.05
C ALA A 85 -0.88 3.22 -2.05
N ILE A 86 -1.06 4.30 -1.30
CA ILE A 86 -0.01 5.26 -0.98
C ILE A 86 0.70 4.84 0.30
N GLU A 87 2.02 4.91 0.29
CA GLU A 87 2.83 4.57 1.46
C GLU A 87 3.13 5.78 2.36
N VAL A 88 4.05 5.62 3.31
CA VAL A 88 4.50 6.70 4.21
C VAL A 88 4.90 7.98 3.46
N GLY A 89 5.55 7.84 2.31
CA GLY A 89 5.88 8.95 1.43
C GLY A 89 4.88 9.06 0.29
N ARG A 90 4.38 10.28 0.02
CA ARG A 90 3.41 10.54 -1.04
C ARG A 90 3.90 10.21 -2.45
N GLY A 91 5.21 10.00 -2.61
CA GLY A 91 5.86 9.60 -3.85
C GLY A 91 6.08 8.09 -3.99
N THR A 92 5.52 7.26 -3.12
CA THR A 92 5.66 5.80 -3.20
C THR A 92 4.28 5.16 -3.30
N VAL A 93 4.13 4.27 -4.28
CA VAL A 93 2.91 3.48 -4.47
C VAL A 93 3.20 2.02 -4.13
N GLU A 94 2.33 1.40 -3.36
CA GLU A 94 2.29 -0.04 -3.15
C GLU A 94 1.30 -0.67 -4.15
N ILE A 95 1.68 -1.80 -4.73
CA ILE A 95 0.81 -2.67 -5.52
C ILE A 95 0.73 -4.03 -4.84
N THR A 96 -0.48 -4.39 -4.46
CA THR A 96 -0.81 -5.64 -3.77
C THR A 96 -1.85 -6.43 -4.57
N THR A 97 -1.64 -7.74 -4.67
CA THR A 97 -2.57 -8.65 -5.34
C THR A 97 -3.11 -9.68 -4.36
N ARG A 98 -4.34 -10.15 -4.60
CA ARG A 98 -4.91 -11.25 -3.80
C ARG A 98 -4.01 -12.48 -3.88
N PRO A 99 -3.95 -13.28 -2.80
CA PRO A 99 -3.22 -14.53 -2.80
C PRO A 99 -3.59 -15.41 -4.00
N ALA A 100 -2.58 -16.07 -4.56
CA ALA A 100 -2.67 -16.98 -5.69
C ALA A 100 -2.33 -18.41 -5.25
N ASP A 101 -2.83 -19.40 -5.98
CA ASP A 101 -2.56 -20.81 -5.67
C ASP A 101 -1.15 -21.24 -6.13
N ASP A 102 -0.59 -20.55 -7.12
CA ASP A 102 0.75 -20.80 -7.64
C ASP A 102 1.45 -19.51 -8.14
N LEU A 103 2.74 -19.64 -8.45
CA LEU A 103 3.58 -18.52 -8.89
C LEU A 103 3.23 -18.00 -10.29
N ILE A 104 2.61 -18.82 -11.14
CA ILE A 104 2.23 -18.44 -12.51
C ILE A 104 1.02 -17.51 -12.45
N GLU A 105 0.01 -17.91 -11.68
CA GLU A 105 -1.17 -17.08 -11.41
C GLU A 105 -0.76 -15.77 -10.72
N LEU A 106 0.13 -15.83 -9.73
CA LEU A 106 0.66 -14.65 -9.05
C LEU A 106 1.35 -13.69 -10.03
N GLN A 107 2.25 -14.23 -10.87
CA GLN A 107 2.96 -13.42 -11.85
C GLN A 107 1.99 -12.75 -12.82
N LYS A 108 0.98 -13.48 -13.32
CA LYS A 108 -0.03 -12.93 -14.21
C LYS A 108 -0.81 -11.80 -13.54
N LYS A 109 -1.39 -12.04 -12.35
CA LYS A 109 -2.16 -11.04 -11.59
C LYS A 109 -1.33 -9.78 -11.33
N PHE A 110 -0.08 -9.95 -10.90
CA PHE A 110 0.80 -8.83 -10.60
C PHE A 110 1.18 -8.05 -11.86
N ASN A 111 1.55 -8.72 -12.95
CA ASN A 111 1.91 -8.05 -14.20
C ASN A 111 0.72 -7.32 -14.83
N ASP A 112 -0.49 -7.89 -14.78
CA ASP A 112 -1.71 -7.24 -15.26
C ASP A 112 -1.98 -5.94 -14.47
N THR A 113 -1.81 -5.99 -13.15
CA THR A 113 -1.97 -4.84 -12.26
C THR A 113 -0.91 -3.77 -12.53
N LEU A 114 0.37 -4.16 -12.53
CA LEU A 114 1.49 -3.27 -12.79
C LEU A 114 1.39 -2.59 -14.16
N ALA A 115 0.99 -3.34 -15.20
CA ALA A 115 0.82 -2.79 -16.54
C ALA A 115 -0.30 -1.76 -16.59
N LEU A 116 -1.42 -1.99 -15.90
CA LEU A 116 -2.50 -1.00 -15.79
C LEU A 116 -2.02 0.25 -15.07
N VAL A 117 -1.48 0.12 -13.85
CA VAL A 117 -1.00 1.24 -13.05
C VAL A 117 0.04 2.06 -13.80
N THR A 118 0.99 1.40 -14.49
CA THR A 118 2.02 2.08 -15.28
C THR A 118 1.42 2.87 -16.45
N ARG A 119 0.40 2.34 -17.15
CA ARG A 119 -0.29 3.08 -18.21
C ARG A 119 -1.02 4.30 -17.68
N VAL A 120 -1.70 4.19 -16.54
CA VAL A 120 -2.42 5.30 -15.89
C VAL A 120 -1.46 6.36 -15.37
N ALA A 121 -0.32 5.95 -14.81
CA ALA A 121 0.75 6.86 -14.43
C ALA A 121 1.31 7.60 -15.66
N ALA A 122 1.60 6.87 -16.74
CA ALA A 122 2.17 7.44 -17.95
C ALA A 122 1.24 8.48 -18.61
N SER A 123 -0.08 8.28 -18.59
CA SER A 123 -1.04 9.27 -19.10
C SER A 123 -1.02 10.60 -18.33
N ARG A 124 -0.38 10.62 -17.16
CA ARG A 124 -0.20 11.77 -16.27
C ARG A 124 1.25 12.25 -16.18
N GLN A 125 2.11 11.78 -17.09
CA GLN A 125 3.55 12.08 -17.08
C GLN A 125 4.25 11.62 -15.79
N MET A 126 3.71 10.56 -15.17
CA MET A 126 4.28 9.88 -14.02
C MET A 126 4.88 8.54 -14.42
N PHE A 127 5.92 8.10 -13.72
CA PHE A 127 6.65 6.88 -14.02
C PHE A 127 6.95 6.11 -12.73
N LEU A 128 6.74 4.80 -12.73
CA LEU A 128 7.11 3.93 -11.62
C LEU A 128 8.57 3.50 -11.81
N LEU A 129 9.41 3.69 -10.79
CA LEU A 129 10.80 3.24 -10.79
C LEU A 129 10.93 1.92 -10.03
N GLY A 130 11.60 0.94 -10.63
CA GLY A 130 11.97 -0.33 -9.97
C GLY A 130 13.15 -0.19 -9.00
N PHE A 131 13.26 0.93 -8.29
CA PHE A 131 14.33 1.21 -7.34
C PHE A 131 13.81 1.06 -5.92
N GLY A 132 14.64 0.54 -5.01
CA GLY A 132 14.28 0.40 -3.59
C GLY A 132 14.22 1.73 -2.82
N ILE A 133 14.58 2.85 -3.45
CA ILE A 133 14.56 4.19 -2.85
C ILE A 133 14.31 5.25 -3.92
N GLN A 134 13.69 6.36 -3.52
CA GLN A 134 13.57 7.56 -4.35
C GLN A 134 14.97 8.18 -4.58
N PRO A 135 15.52 8.16 -5.82
CA PRO A 135 16.90 8.55 -6.05
C PRO A 135 17.18 10.06 -6.03
N ARG A 136 16.15 10.92 -6.15
CA ARG A 136 16.34 12.37 -6.39
C ARG A 136 15.68 13.27 -5.37
N THR A 137 14.45 12.98 -4.96
CA THR A 137 13.74 13.83 -3.99
C THR A 137 14.07 13.41 -2.57
N PRO A 138 14.68 14.27 -1.73
CA PRO A 138 14.95 13.94 -0.34
C PRO A 138 13.68 13.66 0.45
N ALA A 139 13.75 12.72 1.40
CA ALA A 139 12.68 12.49 2.34
C ALA A 139 12.49 13.73 3.22
N THR A 140 11.28 14.26 3.28
CA THR A 140 10.93 15.40 4.14
C THR A 140 9.56 15.16 4.77
N ARG A 141 9.32 15.77 5.93
CA ARG A 141 8.02 15.70 6.60
C ARG A 141 6.87 16.19 5.71
N ALA A 142 7.12 17.16 4.82
CA ALA A 142 6.11 17.69 3.89
C ALA A 142 5.69 16.68 2.81
N LEU A 143 6.54 15.69 2.52
CA LEU A 143 6.23 14.61 1.58
C LEU A 143 5.62 13.39 2.26
N MET A 144 5.45 13.40 3.59
CA MET A 144 4.75 12.33 4.27
C MET A 144 3.26 12.36 3.93
N THR A 145 2.69 11.18 3.73
CA THR A 145 1.24 11.02 3.62
C THR A 145 0.61 11.48 4.94
N PRO A 146 -0.45 12.31 4.92
CA PRO A 146 -1.01 12.93 6.12
C PRO A 146 -1.87 11.94 6.94
N ARG A 147 -1.27 10.85 7.42
CA ARG A 147 -1.89 9.84 8.29
C ARG A 147 -1.36 9.98 9.70
N ALA A 148 -2.25 9.90 10.69
CA ALA A 148 -1.92 10.19 12.08
C ALA A 148 -0.77 9.30 12.61
N HIS A 149 -0.78 8.01 12.29
CA HIS A 149 0.25 7.07 12.77
C HIS A 149 1.62 7.30 12.14
N TYR A 150 1.72 7.81 10.90
CA TYR A 150 3.00 8.18 10.32
C TYR A 150 3.63 9.37 11.04
N HIS A 151 2.82 10.36 11.44
CA HIS A 151 3.30 11.47 12.25
C HIS A 151 3.68 11.04 13.67
N ALA A 152 2.90 10.15 14.28
CA ALA A 152 3.25 9.57 15.59
C ALA A 152 4.58 8.83 15.54
N LEU A 153 4.80 8.00 14.51
CA LEU A 153 6.05 7.30 14.31
C LEU A 153 7.22 8.26 14.09
N TYR A 154 7.07 9.26 13.20
CA TYR A 154 8.09 10.29 12.95
C TYR A 154 8.49 11.02 14.23
N ASN A 155 7.52 11.39 15.07
CA ASN A 155 7.79 12.07 16.34
C ASN A 155 8.51 11.16 17.34
N ALA A 156 8.24 9.85 17.32
CA ALA A 156 8.87 8.89 18.22
C ALA A 156 10.32 8.56 17.83
N ILE A 157 10.59 8.40 16.52
CA ILE A 157 11.91 8.03 16.02
C ILE A 157 12.81 9.25 15.71
N GLY A 158 12.22 10.44 15.60
CA GLY A 158 12.92 11.66 15.20
C GLY A 158 13.07 11.79 13.68
N ALA A 159 13.77 12.84 13.25
CA ALA A 159 14.07 13.02 11.82
C ALA A 159 14.96 11.84 11.33
N PRO A 160 14.74 11.33 10.11
CA PRO A 160 15.62 10.34 9.51
C PRO A 160 17.06 10.86 9.50
N ILE A 161 18.01 10.02 9.90
CA ILE A 161 19.44 10.33 9.78
C ILE A 161 19.77 10.25 8.29
N GLY A 162 19.90 11.40 7.64
CA GLY A 162 20.29 11.52 6.22
C GLY A 162 21.80 11.62 6.06
#